data_AF-A0A1B0Z2W3-F1
#
_entry.id   AF-A0A1B0Z2W3-F1
#
_cell.length_a   1.000
_cell.length_b   1.000
_cell.length_c   1.000
_cell.angle_alpha   90.00
_cell.angle_beta   90.00
_cell.angle_gamma   90.00
#
_symmetry.space_group_name_H-M   'P 1'
#
loop_
_entity.id
_entity.type
_entity.pdbx_description
1 polymer ?
#
loop_
_entity_poly.entity_id
_entity_poly.type
_entity_poly.pdbx_seq_one_letter_code
_entity_poly.pdbx_strand_id
1 'polypeptide(L)'
;MIKKFEYYILCFLSITMFVSCDERENFDEDLDPVLNIVTELSGNGTKATVNNLQSTINLVLPPRTDVTNVELEIEAPDGVQIDPPSGTVLDLSQRQEISAIYGNSTRNYQLITRVLPSKIGFLGAAESYDELIANADDDIVAAAQWVNETYPEDFEYINASEVTYDELEEFNVVVFYYDQVGSSELPAVFTEGNSKSAFIQYVVEGGKMLLGGMATSFAETIGRDKSGMQTIQGNGEGFDSPDTWTIDGGVNFANSKLNHPIYSFNPGLIEFDENGFIPVIDAGYREDHNNLWDASPLLAAGHQLGQFGEFERLYNGVVLAVWGGVADECCPGIIEFQPKSPYSGTIIAIGIGGIEWNMNDGRTNEYRDNIEGMYKNSIDYLSTL
;
A
#
# COMPACT_ATOMS: atom_id res chain seq x y z
N MET A 1 31.40 -72.07 68.71
CA MET A 1 32.82 -72.43 68.52
C MET A 1 33.16 -72.15 67.05
N ILE A 2 33.27 -70.88 66.64
CA ILE A 2 34.51 -70.09 66.47
C ILE A 2 35.63 -70.87 65.75
N LYS A 3 35.87 -70.54 64.46
CA LYS A 3 37.13 -70.03 63.85
C LYS A 3 37.01 -70.08 62.31
N LYS A 4 37.00 -68.95 61.59
CA LYS A 4 38.16 -68.13 61.10
C LYS A 4 38.75 -68.71 59.78
N PHE A 5 39.16 -67.99 58.73
CA PHE A 5 39.21 -66.55 58.39
C PHE A 5 39.83 -66.45 56.96
N GLU A 6 39.35 -65.49 56.16
CA GLU A 6 40.05 -64.62 55.17
C GLU A 6 40.94 -65.15 54.01
N TYR A 7 40.69 -64.64 52.78
CA TYR A 7 41.38 -63.44 52.26
C TYR A 7 40.69 -62.81 51.03
N TYR A 8 40.81 -61.48 50.93
CA TYR A 8 40.22 -60.55 49.97
C TYR A 8 40.96 -60.44 48.62
N ILE A 9 40.24 -60.07 47.54
CA ILE A 9 40.73 -59.14 46.51
C ILE A 9 39.61 -58.13 46.18
N LEU A 10 39.94 -56.85 46.36
CA LEU A 10 39.14 -55.66 46.10
C LEU A 10 39.21 -55.28 44.61
N CYS A 11 38.09 -54.93 43.97
CA CYS A 11 38.07 -54.19 42.71
C CYS A 11 37.31 -52.87 42.93
N PHE A 12 38.00 -51.77 42.62
CA PHE A 12 37.52 -50.40 42.64
C PHE A 12 36.48 -50.17 41.53
N LEU A 13 35.28 -49.69 41.87
CA LEU A 13 34.36 -49.08 40.91
C LEU A 13 34.03 -47.66 41.40
N SER A 14 34.47 -46.69 40.60
CA SER A 14 34.24 -45.26 40.75
C SER A 14 32.76 -44.91 40.55
N ILE A 15 32.15 -44.32 41.58
CA ILE A 15 30.80 -43.75 41.52
C ILE A 15 30.91 -42.32 40.99
N THR A 16 30.56 -42.12 39.72
CA THR A 16 30.31 -40.80 39.13
C THR A 16 28.93 -40.33 39.59
N MET A 17 28.89 -39.22 40.33
CA MET A 17 27.65 -38.50 40.66
C MET A 17 27.02 -37.96 39.38
N PHE A 18 25.80 -38.38 39.08
CA PHE A 18 24.94 -37.68 38.13
C PHE A 18 24.30 -36.51 38.87
N VAL A 19 24.73 -35.30 38.53
CA VAL A 19 23.97 -34.08 38.81
C VAL A 19 22.80 -34.09 37.83
N SER A 20 21.59 -34.27 38.35
CA SER A 20 20.35 -34.05 37.62
C SER A 20 20.32 -32.58 37.19
N CYS A 21 20.26 -32.33 35.88
CA CYS A 21 19.72 -31.07 35.38
C CYS A 21 18.23 -31.10 35.68
N ASP A 22 17.79 -30.40 36.72
CA ASP A 22 16.37 -30.05 36.82
C ASP A 22 16.08 -29.11 35.65
N GLU A 23 15.29 -29.58 34.68
CA GLU A 23 14.64 -28.70 33.72
C GLU A 23 13.82 -27.69 34.52
N ARG A 24 14.17 -26.41 34.43
CA ARG A 24 13.34 -25.35 34.98
C ARG A 24 12.12 -25.22 34.09
N GLU A 25 11.04 -25.87 34.46
CA GLU A 25 9.70 -25.56 33.96
C GLU A 25 9.30 -24.18 34.50
N ASN A 26 9.70 -23.12 33.78
CA ASN A 26 9.24 -21.75 34.04
C ASN A 26 7.90 -21.45 33.34
N PHE A 27 7.26 -22.47 32.78
CA PHE A 27 5.96 -22.38 32.12
C PHE A 27 4.97 -23.19 32.95
N ASP A 28 4.03 -22.49 33.57
CA ASP A 28 2.98 -23.11 34.39
C ASP A 28 1.83 -23.47 33.45
N GLU A 29 1.78 -24.74 33.02
CA GLU A 29 0.74 -25.26 32.10
C GLU A 29 -0.67 -25.16 32.71
N ASP A 30 -0.78 -24.99 34.02
CA ASP A 30 -2.05 -24.93 34.77
C ASP A 30 -2.52 -23.48 35.06
N LEU A 31 -1.76 -22.45 34.64
CA LEU A 31 -2.17 -21.05 34.77
C LEU A 31 -2.99 -20.62 33.56
N ASP A 32 -4.32 -20.57 33.71
CA ASP A 32 -5.19 -19.89 32.77
C ASP A 32 -4.83 -18.39 32.72
N PRO A 33 -4.41 -17.83 31.57
CA PRO A 33 -4.02 -16.44 31.49
C PRO A 33 -5.23 -15.54 31.74
N VAL A 34 -5.10 -14.58 32.67
CA VAL A 34 -6.09 -13.52 32.86
C VAL A 34 -6.00 -12.56 31.67
N LEU A 35 -6.82 -12.80 30.66
CA LEU A 35 -6.92 -11.95 29.48
C LEU A 35 -8.07 -10.97 29.68
N ASN A 36 -7.78 -9.72 30.06
CA ASN A 36 -8.76 -8.63 30.09
C ASN A 36 -8.58 -7.74 28.86
N ILE A 37 -8.66 -8.33 27.67
CA ILE A 37 -8.33 -7.66 26.41
C ILE A 37 -9.50 -7.67 25.43
N VAL A 38 -9.49 -6.69 24.53
CA VAL A 38 -10.24 -6.74 23.26
C VAL A 38 -9.38 -7.47 22.22
N THR A 39 -9.98 -8.40 21.48
CA THR A 39 -9.31 -9.10 20.36
C THR A 39 -9.60 -8.43 19.03
N GLU A 40 -10.86 -8.08 18.78
CA GLU A 40 -11.30 -7.36 17.59
C GLU A 40 -12.33 -6.30 17.96
N LEU A 41 -12.36 -5.20 17.21
CA LEU A 41 -13.42 -4.22 17.25
C LEU A 41 -13.72 -3.77 15.81
N SER A 42 -15.00 -3.67 15.46
CA SER A 42 -15.47 -3.04 14.24
C SER A 42 -16.47 -1.94 14.56
N GLY A 43 -16.50 -0.87 13.75
CA GLY A 43 -17.52 0.17 13.79
C GLY A 43 -18.23 0.25 12.45
N ASN A 44 -19.53 -0.02 12.42
CA ASN A 44 -20.31 -0.17 11.16
C ASN A 44 -19.62 -1.12 10.15
N GLY A 45 -19.04 -2.22 10.63
CA GLY A 45 -18.31 -3.20 9.81
C GLY A 45 -16.87 -2.81 9.46
N THR A 46 -16.40 -1.61 9.80
CA THR A 46 -15.01 -1.18 9.57
C THR A 46 -14.12 -1.63 10.72
N LYS A 47 -13.11 -2.46 10.45
CA LYS A 47 -12.21 -2.99 11.48
C LYS A 47 -11.32 -1.90 12.06
N ALA A 48 -11.14 -1.93 13.37
CA ALA A 48 -10.22 -1.06 14.10
C ALA A 48 -8.86 -1.75 14.34
N THR A 49 -7.83 -0.94 14.58
CA THR A 49 -6.54 -1.43 15.07
C THR A 49 -6.52 -1.38 16.59
N VAL A 50 -6.41 -2.54 17.23
CA VAL A 50 -6.36 -2.67 18.69
C VAL A 50 -4.90 -2.75 19.17
N ASN A 51 -4.50 -1.81 20.05
CA ASN A 51 -3.21 -1.86 20.73
C ASN A 51 -3.40 -2.14 22.22
N ASN A 52 -3.31 -3.42 22.58
CA ASN A 52 -3.46 -3.87 23.96
C ASN A 52 -2.39 -3.30 24.90
N LEU A 53 -1.16 -3.07 24.43
CA LEU A 53 -0.07 -2.55 25.26
C LEU A 53 -0.28 -1.08 25.62
N GLN A 54 -0.75 -0.27 24.67
CA GLN A 54 -1.02 1.16 24.86
C GLN A 54 -2.44 1.43 25.36
N SER A 55 -3.31 0.41 25.38
CA SER A 55 -4.74 0.54 25.69
C SER A 55 -5.42 1.59 24.80
N THR A 56 -5.16 1.51 23.50
CA THR A 56 -5.78 2.36 22.48
C THR A 56 -6.44 1.48 21.42
N ILE A 57 -7.56 1.95 20.88
CA ILE A 57 -8.23 1.36 19.73
C ILE A 57 -8.39 2.48 18.70
N ASN A 58 -7.78 2.32 17.53
CA ASN A 58 -7.89 3.29 16.44
C ASN A 58 -8.93 2.79 15.44
N LEU A 59 -10.05 3.49 15.34
CA LEU A 59 -11.12 3.23 14.39
C LEU A 59 -11.12 4.32 13.32
N VAL A 60 -10.70 3.96 12.11
CA VAL A 60 -10.70 4.84 10.94
C VAL A 60 -11.92 4.49 10.09
N LEU A 61 -12.88 5.40 10.01
CA LEU A 61 -14.16 5.19 9.34
C LEU A 61 -14.12 5.74 7.90
N PRO A 62 -14.89 5.14 6.97
CA PRO A 62 -14.99 5.62 5.60
C PRO A 62 -15.50 7.07 5.52
N PRO A 63 -15.22 7.77 4.42
CA PRO A 63 -15.69 9.15 4.23
C PRO A 63 -17.21 9.28 4.39
N ARG A 64 -17.65 10.44 4.86
CA ARG A 64 -19.08 10.78 5.06
C ARG A 64 -19.84 9.88 6.05
N THR A 65 -19.14 9.05 6.85
CA THR A 65 -19.77 8.25 7.92
C THR A 65 -20.43 9.15 8.98
N ASP A 66 -21.67 8.84 9.35
CA ASP A 66 -22.33 9.47 10.50
C ASP A 66 -21.74 8.93 11.81
N VAL A 67 -20.80 9.69 12.37
CA VAL A 67 -20.13 9.33 13.62
C VAL A 67 -21.04 9.40 14.84
N THR A 68 -22.22 10.01 14.75
CA THR A 68 -23.16 10.09 15.89
C THR A 68 -23.95 8.80 16.11
N ASN A 69 -23.84 7.86 15.17
CA ASN A 69 -24.62 6.63 15.13
C ASN A 69 -23.76 5.46 14.59
N VAL A 70 -22.75 5.06 15.36
CA VAL A 70 -21.84 3.96 15.01
C VAL A 70 -22.13 2.75 15.90
N GLU A 71 -22.56 1.64 15.29
CA GLU A 71 -22.70 0.36 15.98
C GLU A 71 -21.32 -0.29 16.13
N LEU A 72 -20.95 -0.63 17.36
CA LEU A 72 -19.70 -1.30 17.67
C LEU A 72 -19.90 -2.81 17.81
N GLU A 73 -19.16 -3.59 17.04
CA GLU A 73 -19.02 -5.04 17.24
C GLU A 73 -17.67 -5.30 17.91
N ILE A 74 -17.69 -5.93 19.08
CA ILE A 74 -16.49 -6.13 19.89
C ILE A 74 -16.36 -7.60 20.25
N GLU A 75 -15.20 -8.17 19.97
CA GLU A 75 -14.82 -9.52 20.36
C GLU A 75 -13.77 -9.49 21.49
N ALA A 76 -13.91 -10.44 22.40
CA ALA A 76 -12.99 -10.62 23.52
C ALA A 76 -12.95 -12.11 23.92
N PRO A 77 -11.92 -12.55 24.66
CA PRO A 77 -11.82 -13.92 25.14
C PRO A 77 -12.99 -14.33 26.06
N ASP A 78 -13.24 -15.63 26.15
CA ASP A 78 -14.28 -16.18 27.01
C ASP A 78 -14.16 -15.70 28.47
N GLY A 79 -15.28 -15.29 29.06
CA GLY A 79 -15.34 -14.76 30.42
C GLY A 79 -14.98 -13.29 30.57
N VAL A 80 -14.55 -12.61 29.50
CA VAL A 80 -14.37 -11.16 29.47
C VAL A 80 -15.69 -10.46 29.19
N GLN A 81 -16.04 -9.50 30.04
CA GLN A 81 -17.18 -8.61 29.83
C GLN A 81 -16.70 -7.31 29.20
N ILE A 82 -17.42 -6.83 28.20
CA ILE A 82 -17.15 -5.55 27.53
C ILE A 82 -18.20 -4.51 27.93
N ASP A 83 -17.74 -3.31 28.25
CA ASP A 83 -18.58 -2.14 28.53
C ASP A 83 -18.09 -0.94 27.71
N PRO A 84 -18.94 -0.31 26.87
CA PRO A 84 -20.30 -0.73 26.52
C PRO A 84 -20.31 -2.08 25.77
N PRO A 85 -21.36 -2.91 25.92
CA PRO A 85 -21.41 -4.23 25.32
C PRO A 85 -21.41 -4.18 23.78
N SER A 86 -20.92 -5.25 23.15
CA SER A 86 -21.00 -5.44 21.69
C SER A 86 -22.45 -5.30 21.19
N GLY A 87 -22.63 -4.65 20.04
CA GLY A 87 -23.92 -4.23 19.47
C GLY A 87 -24.42 -2.88 20.00
N THR A 88 -23.64 -2.17 20.82
CA THR A 88 -24.01 -0.82 21.27
C THR A 88 -23.76 0.19 20.16
N VAL A 89 -24.74 1.06 19.94
CA VAL A 89 -24.61 2.25 19.09
C VAL A 89 -24.11 3.42 19.93
N LEU A 90 -23.01 4.04 19.51
CA LEU A 90 -22.40 5.17 20.18
C LEU A 90 -22.30 6.40 19.27
N ASP A 91 -22.31 7.56 19.91
CA ASP A 91 -21.85 8.82 19.33
C ASP A 91 -20.33 8.94 19.53
N LEU A 92 -19.59 8.75 18.44
CA LEU A 92 -18.13 8.83 18.37
C LEU A 92 -17.63 10.24 17.99
N SER A 93 -18.50 11.25 17.96
CA SER A 93 -18.06 12.65 17.84
C SER A 93 -17.27 13.12 19.06
N GLN A 94 -17.41 12.41 20.18
CA GLN A 94 -16.68 12.62 21.43
C GLN A 94 -15.81 11.40 21.76
N ARG A 95 -14.80 11.60 22.63
CA ARG A 95 -13.98 10.49 23.11
C ARG A 95 -14.83 9.47 23.86
N GLN A 96 -14.69 8.21 23.47
CA GLN A 96 -15.30 7.08 24.14
C GLN A 96 -14.23 6.17 24.76
N GLU A 97 -14.62 5.43 25.79
CA GLU A 97 -13.80 4.43 26.46
C GLU A 97 -14.47 3.06 26.32
N ILE A 98 -13.66 2.03 26.06
CA ILE A 98 -14.10 0.64 26.05
C ILE A 98 -13.41 -0.09 27.19
N SER A 99 -14.16 -0.73 28.08
CA SER A 99 -13.62 -1.49 29.20
C SER A 99 -13.72 -2.99 28.95
N ALA A 100 -12.59 -3.70 29.09
CA ALA A 100 -12.54 -5.16 29.12
C ALA A 100 -12.33 -5.63 30.57
N ILE A 101 -13.29 -6.39 31.09
CA ILE A 101 -13.40 -6.74 32.50
C ILE A 101 -13.34 -8.27 32.65
N TYR A 102 -12.38 -8.76 33.43
CA TYR A 102 -12.27 -10.17 33.80
C TYR A 102 -12.12 -10.30 35.32
N GLY A 103 -13.17 -10.79 35.99
CA GLY A 103 -13.22 -10.84 37.46
C GLY A 103 -13.09 -9.45 38.08
N ASN A 104 -12.01 -9.21 38.82
CA ASN A 104 -11.70 -7.91 39.45
C ASN A 104 -10.71 -7.06 38.64
N SER A 105 -10.29 -7.53 37.47
CA SER A 105 -9.33 -6.83 36.61
C SER A 105 -10.06 -6.10 35.50
N THR A 106 -9.78 -4.82 35.34
CA THR A 106 -10.38 -3.96 34.30
C THR A 106 -9.27 -3.31 33.49
N ARG A 107 -9.38 -3.38 32.16
CA ARG A 107 -8.55 -2.62 31.23
C ARG A 107 -9.43 -1.66 30.45
N ASN A 108 -9.04 -0.39 30.44
CA ASN A 108 -9.77 0.67 29.75
C ASN A 108 -9.00 1.10 28.50
N TYR A 109 -9.66 1.02 27.36
CA TYR A 109 -9.13 1.42 26.07
C TYR A 109 -9.68 2.80 25.69
N GLN A 110 -8.80 3.69 25.25
CA GLN A 110 -9.21 4.92 24.59
C GLN A 110 -9.60 4.61 23.14
N LEU A 111 -10.87 4.83 22.78
CA LEU A 111 -11.34 4.71 21.40
C LEU A 111 -11.05 6.02 20.66
N ILE A 112 -10.11 5.96 19.73
CA ILE A 112 -9.70 7.07 18.87
C ILE A 112 -10.39 6.87 17.53
N THR A 113 -11.31 7.77 17.21
CA THR A 113 -12.08 7.72 15.96
C THR A 113 -11.61 8.80 15.00
N ARG A 114 -11.39 8.43 13.74
CA ARG A 114 -11.11 9.35 12.63
C ARG A 114 -12.04 9.00 11.46
N VAL A 115 -12.54 10.01 10.75
CA VAL A 115 -13.22 9.81 9.47
C VAL A 115 -12.23 10.20 8.37
N LEU A 116 -12.10 9.37 7.35
CA LEU A 116 -11.27 9.70 6.19
C LEU A 116 -11.85 10.89 5.43
N PRO A 117 -11.02 11.79 4.87
CA PRO A 117 -11.49 12.80 3.94
C PRO A 117 -12.14 12.14 2.72
N SER A 118 -13.01 12.85 2.00
CA SER A 118 -13.63 12.30 0.78
C SER A 118 -12.95 12.75 -0.51
N LYS A 119 -12.25 13.89 -0.51
CA LYS A 119 -11.79 14.51 -1.75
C LYS A 119 -10.74 13.66 -2.47
N ILE A 120 -10.83 13.66 -3.79
CA ILE A 120 -9.86 13.09 -4.73
C ILE A 120 -9.22 14.25 -5.49
N GLY A 121 -7.93 14.47 -5.24
CA GLY A 121 -7.20 15.58 -5.80
C GLY A 121 -6.57 15.22 -7.13
N PHE A 122 -6.59 16.12 -8.11
CA PHE A 122 -5.72 16.01 -9.29
C PHE A 122 -4.67 17.11 -9.26
N LEU A 123 -3.41 16.72 -9.09
CA LEU A 123 -2.28 17.64 -9.00
C LEU A 123 -1.82 18.05 -10.39
N GLY A 124 -1.67 19.36 -10.63
CA GLY A 124 -1.09 19.89 -11.86
C GLY A 124 -0.28 21.16 -11.66
N ALA A 125 0.47 21.53 -12.69
CA ALA A 125 1.35 22.71 -12.68
C ALA A 125 0.66 24.02 -13.10
N ALA A 126 -0.52 23.94 -13.72
CA ALA A 126 -1.27 25.11 -14.18
C ALA A 126 -1.93 25.85 -13.01
N GLU A 127 -2.29 27.12 -13.19
CA GLU A 127 -2.92 27.91 -12.12
C GLU A 127 -4.34 27.42 -11.82
N SER A 128 -5.00 26.76 -12.78
CA SER A 128 -6.36 26.25 -12.63
C SER A 128 -6.61 25.01 -13.49
N TYR A 129 -7.70 24.30 -13.20
CA TYR A 129 -8.17 23.17 -14.01
C TYR A 129 -8.44 23.59 -15.46
N ASP A 130 -9.12 24.72 -15.69
CA ASP A 130 -9.41 25.22 -17.03
C ASP A 130 -8.13 25.50 -17.83
N GLU A 131 -7.09 26.02 -17.17
CA GLU A 131 -5.79 26.25 -17.81
C GLU A 131 -5.05 24.94 -18.12
N LEU A 132 -5.13 23.94 -17.23
CA LEU A 132 -4.62 22.60 -17.50
C LEU A 132 -5.29 22.01 -18.75
N ILE A 133 -6.61 22.03 -18.82
CA ILE A 133 -7.37 21.49 -19.97
C ILE A 133 -7.01 22.21 -21.27
N ALA A 134 -6.70 23.51 -21.21
CA ALA A 134 -6.40 24.30 -22.39
C ALA A 134 -4.97 24.13 -22.92
N ASN A 135 -4.00 23.82 -22.06
CA ASN A 135 -2.57 23.99 -22.39
C ASN A 135 -1.65 22.82 -22.02
N ALA A 136 -2.10 21.89 -21.18
CA ALA A 136 -1.28 20.73 -20.82
C ALA A 136 -1.20 19.72 -21.97
N ASP A 137 -0.29 18.78 -21.80
CA ASP A 137 -0.16 17.60 -22.65
C ASP A 137 -1.48 16.80 -22.72
N ASP A 138 -1.77 16.17 -23.86
CA ASP A 138 -3.06 15.52 -24.11
C ASP A 138 -3.33 14.33 -23.19
N ASP A 139 -2.31 13.59 -22.78
CA ASP A 139 -2.46 12.53 -21.79
C ASP A 139 -2.77 13.07 -20.40
N ILE A 140 -2.14 14.18 -20.01
CA ILE A 140 -2.43 14.87 -18.74
C ILE A 140 -3.88 15.37 -18.74
N VAL A 141 -4.34 15.97 -19.85
CA VAL A 141 -5.71 16.45 -20.00
C VAL A 141 -6.71 15.29 -19.91
N ALA A 142 -6.47 14.19 -20.63
CA ALA A 142 -7.34 13.03 -20.64
C ALA A 142 -7.43 12.36 -19.26
N ALA A 143 -6.31 12.20 -18.56
CA ALA A 143 -6.29 11.70 -17.19
C ALA A 143 -7.08 12.61 -16.23
N ALA A 144 -6.88 13.94 -16.31
CA ALA A 144 -7.55 14.91 -15.44
C ALA A 144 -9.07 14.95 -15.68
N GLN A 145 -9.50 14.84 -16.94
CA GLN A 145 -10.91 14.74 -17.29
C GLN A 145 -11.53 13.46 -16.76
N TRP A 146 -10.86 12.32 -16.94
CA TRP A 146 -11.36 11.04 -16.47
C TRP A 146 -11.53 11.00 -14.94
N VAL A 147 -10.57 11.54 -14.17
CA VAL A 147 -10.70 11.58 -12.70
C VAL A 147 -11.90 12.46 -12.29
N ASN A 148 -12.07 13.62 -12.92
CA ASN A 148 -13.21 14.50 -12.65
C ASN A 148 -14.56 13.84 -13.01
N GLU A 149 -14.63 13.18 -14.17
CA GLU A 149 -15.83 12.48 -14.63
C GLU A 149 -16.17 11.25 -13.76
N THR A 150 -15.16 10.57 -13.24
CA THR A 150 -15.31 9.39 -12.38
C THR A 150 -15.72 9.76 -10.95
N TYR A 151 -15.21 10.88 -10.42
CA TYR A 151 -15.44 11.33 -9.04
C TYR A 151 -16.01 12.76 -8.95
N PRO A 152 -17.11 13.10 -9.64
CA PRO A 152 -17.56 14.49 -9.80
C PRO A 152 -17.96 15.19 -8.50
N GLU A 153 -18.33 14.43 -7.46
CA GLU A 153 -18.68 14.98 -6.14
C GLU A 153 -17.47 15.20 -5.23
N ASP A 154 -16.37 14.46 -5.46
CA ASP A 154 -15.18 14.46 -4.60
C ASP A 154 -13.97 15.09 -5.29
N PHE A 155 -14.03 15.35 -6.60
CA PHE A 155 -12.94 15.88 -7.39
C PHE A 155 -12.60 17.33 -7.00
N GLU A 156 -11.30 17.60 -6.84
CA GLU A 156 -10.78 18.96 -6.76
C GLU A 156 -9.39 19.06 -7.39
N TYR A 157 -9.16 20.16 -8.13
CA TYR A 157 -7.87 20.43 -8.76
C TYR A 157 -6.90 21.05 -7.75
N ILE A 158 -5.67 20.55 -7.72
CA ILE A 158 -4.60 21.06 -6.85
C ILE A 158 -3.57 21.78 -7.72
N ASN A 159 -3.46 23.10 -7.55
CA ASN A 159 -2.37 23.89 -8.13
C ASN A 159 -1.08 23.65 -7.35
N ALA A 160 -0.10 23.01 -7.99
CA ALA A 160 1.18 22.70 -7.38
C ALA A 160 1.95 23.94 -6.89
N SER A 161 1.76 25.11 -7.48
CA SER A 161 2.53 26.31 -7.12
C SER A 161 2.09 26.96 -5.81
N GLU A 162 0.86 26.69 -5.35
CA GLU A 162 0.24 27.34 -4.19
C GLU A 162 -0.10 26.36 -3.06
N VAL A 163 -0.10 25.05 -3.35
CA VAL A 163 -0.54 24.02 -2.40
C VAL A 163 0.24 24.04 -1.08
N THR A 164 -0.51 23.95 0.00
CA THR A 164 -0.04 23.85 1.38
C THR A 164 -0.39 22.49 1.98
N TYR A 165 0.26 22.13 3.09
CA TYR A 165 -0.07 20.91 3.81
C TYR A 165 -1.51 20.93 4.35
N ASP A 166 -1.96 22.06 4.92
CA ASP A 166 -3.30 22.20 5.49
C ASP A 166 -4.40 21.94 4.44
N GLU A 167 -4.19 22.35 3.18
CA GLU A 167 -5.10 22.03 2.07
C GLU A 167 -5.08 20.53 1.73
N LEU A 168 -3.90 19.90 1.77
CA LEU A 168 -3.75 18.46 1.50
C LEU A 168 -4.46 17.57 2.54
N GLU A 169 -4.70 18.06 3.77
CA GLU A 169 -5.43 17.31 4.79
C GLU A 169 -6.89 17.00 4.40
N GLU A 170 -7.46 17.76 3.46
CA GLU A 170 -8.83 17.55 2.96
C GLU A 170 -8.93 16.43 1.92
N PHE A 171 -7.80 15.92 1.44
CA PHE A 171 -7.73 14.91 0.39
C PHE A 171 -7.49 13.51 0.95
N ASN A 172 -8.27 12.54 0.47
CA ASN A 172 -8.04 11.13 0.76
C ASN A 172 -6.91 10.59 -0.11
N VAL A 173 -6.99 10.89 -1.41
CA VAL A 173 -6.07 10.45 -2.44
C VAL A 173 -5.73 11.63 -3.35
N VAL A 174 -4.44 11.81 -3.64
CA VAL A 174 -3.97 12.74 -4.66
C VAL A 174 -3.48 11.95 -5.86
N VAL A 175 -4.11 12.16 -6.99
CA VAL A 175 -3.69 11.64 -8.30
C VAL A 175 -2.72 12.65 -8.92
N PHE A 176 -1.58 12.16 -9.37
CA PHE A 176 -0.62 12.94 -10.13
C PHE A 176 -0.22 12.14 -11.37
N TYR A 177 -0.64 12.60 -12.53
CA TYR A 177 -0.21 12.08 -13.82
C TYR A 177 0.61 13.15 -14.53
N TYR A 178 1.75 12.78 -15.08
CA TYR A 178 2.60 13.68 -15.84
C TYR A 178 3.15 12.95 -17.04
N ASP A 179 3.12 13.63 -18.17
CA ASP A 179 3.74 13.18 -19.42
C ASP A 179 4.31 14.38 -20.18
N GLN A 180 5.38 14.13 -20.94
CA GLN A 180 6.03 15.13 -21.76
C GLN A 180 6.99 14.50 -22.78
N VAL A 181 6.81 14.83 -24.06
CA VAL A 181 7.78 14.48 -25.10
C VAL A 181 9.14 15.20 -24.88
N GLY A 182 10.22 14.44 -24.99
CA GLY A 182 11.60 14.91 -24.98
C GLY A 182 12.24 15.05 -23.60
N SER A 183 11.51 14.85 -22.50
CA SER A 183 12.08 14.84 -21.16
C SER A 183 11.22 14.04 -20.18
N SER A 184 11.87 13.27 -19.31
CA SER A 184 11.20 12.59 -18.18
C SER A 184 11.32 13.36 -16.85
N GLU A 185 11.86 14.60 -16.89
CA GLU A 185 12.07 15.41 -15.70
C GLU A 185 10.78 16.11 -15.28
N LEU A 186 10.48 16.05 -13.98
CA LEU A 186 9.36 16.80 -13.42
C LEU A 186 9.69 18.31 -13.35
N PRO A 187 8.73 19.19 -13.68
CA PRO A 187 8.89 20.63 -13.52
C PRO A 187 9.30 21.04 -12.09
N ALA A 188 10.07 22.13 -11.97
CA ALA A 188 10.61 22.61 -10.70
C ALA A 188 9.55 22.86 -9.61
N VAL A 189 8.32 23.17 -10.01
CA VAL A 189 7.17 23.35 -9.09
C VAL A 189 6.89 22.10 -8.25
N PHE A 190 7.21 20.91 -8.75
CA PHE A 190 7.04 19.65 -8.02
C PHE A 190 8.29 19.27 -7.22
N THR A 191 9.48 19.68 -7.65
CA THR A 191 10.74 19.14 -7.13
C THR A 191 11.41 20.03 -6.08
N GLU A 192 10.90 21.25 -5.87
CA GLU A 192 11.49 22.26 -4.99
C GLU A 192 10.46 22.94 -4.05
N GLY A 193 10.98 23.69 -3.07
CA GLY A 193 10.19 24.65 -2.30
C GLY A 193 9.13 24.07 -1.37
N ASN A 194 8.08 24.88 -1.16
CA ASN A 194 7.01 24.58 -0.23
C ASN A 194 6.12 23.43 -0.71
N SER A 195 5.85 23.36 -2.02
CA SER A 195 5.00 22.33 -2.63
C SER A 195 5.53 20.93 -2.38
N LYS A 196 6.83 20.71 -2.66
CA LYS A 196 7.50 19.45 -2.30
C LYS A 196 7.41 19.16 -0.81
N SER A 197 7.65 20.16 0.04
CA SER A 197 7.63 19.99 1.50
C SER A 197 6.23 19.60 2.01
N ALA A 198 5.18 20.17 1.43
CA ALA A 198 3.78 19.86 1.72
C ALA A 198 3.47 18.39 1.39
N PHE A 199 3.89 17.91 0.21
CA PHE A 199 3.69 16.50 -0.17
C PHE A 199 4.52 15.52 0.65
N ILE A 200 5.75 15.88 1.04
CA ILE A 200 6.53 15.08 1.99
C ILE A 200 5.73 14.92 3.29
N GLN A 201 5.22 16.02 3.84
CA GLN A 201 4.45 15.98 5.09
C GLN A 201 3.14 15.21 4.92
N TYR A 202 2.39 15.44 3.84
CA TYR A 202 1.17 14.71 3.50
C TYR A 202 1.39 13.20 3.52
N VAL A 203 2.40 12.68 2.81
CA VAL A 203 2.67 11.23 2.81
C VAL A 203 3.28 10.76 4.14
N VAL A 204 4.03 11.61 4.86
CA VAL A 204 4.48 11.30 6.23
C VAL A 204 3.29 11.07 7.17
N GLU A 205 2.24 11.88 7.06
CA GLU A 205 1.07 11.85 7.95
C GLU A 205 -0.05 10.90 7.52
N GLY A 206 0.20 10.07 6.49
CA GLY A 206 -0.74 9.03 6.05
C GLY A 206 -1.51 9.35 4.77
N GLY A 207 -1.17 10.47 4.11
CA GLY A 207 -1.69 10.83 2.80
C GLY A 207 -1.37 9.78 1.74
N LYS A 208 -2.28 9.62 0.79
CA LYS A 208 -2.21 8.60 -0.26
C LYS A 208 -2.06 9.22 -1.62
N MET A 209 -1.28 8.59 -2.49
CA MET A 209 -1.05 9.08 -3.84
C MET A 209 -1.16 7.97 -4.89
N LEU A 210 -1.72 8.31 -6.05
CA LEU A 210 -1.61 7.54 -7.27
C LEU A 210 -0.76 8.33 -8.26
N LEU A 211 0.39 7.77 -8.65
CA LEU A 211 1.33 8.38 -9.58
C LEU A 211 1.28 7.64 -10.92
N GLY A 212 1.14 8.35 -12.03
CA GLY A 212 1.07 7.78 -13.37
C GLY A 212 2.05 8.40 -14.35
N GLY A 213 2.53 7.59 -15.30
CA GLY A 213 3.49 8.04 -16.31
C GLY A 213 4.81 8.50 -15.69
N MET A 214 5.28 9.67 -16.10
CA MET A 214 6.50 10.28 -15.59
C MET A 214 6.36 10.78 -14.14
N ALA A 215 5.13 10.97 -13.64
CA ALA A 215 4.89 11.37 -12.25
C ALA A 215 5.35 10.33 -11.22
N THR A 216 5.63 9.08 -11.63
CA THR A 216 6.14 8.05 -10.71
C THR A 216 7.48 8.43 -10.06
N SER A 217 8.29 9.27 -10.70
CA SER A 217 9.51 9.86 -10.11
C SER A 217 9.23 10.75 -8.90
N PHE A 218 7.98 11.15 -8.68
CA PHE A 218 7.60 11.90 -7.51
C PHE A 218 7.81 11.10 -6.21
N ALA A 219 7.69 9.76 -6.26
CA ALA A 219 7.98 8.91 -5.11
C ALA A 219 9.42 9.04 -4.61
N GLU A 220 10.41 9.12 -5.52
CA GLU A 220 11.81 9.42 -5.17
C GLU A 220 12.00 10.90 -4.81
N THR A 221 11.32 11.80 -5.53
CA THR A 221 11.40 13.26 -5.30
C THR A 221 11.04 13.65 -3.87
N ILE A 222 9.98 13.05 -3.30
CA ILE A 222 9.57 13.27 -1.90
C ILE A 222 10.30 12.32 -0.94
N GLY A 223 11.17 11.44 -1.44
CA GLY A 223 12.01 10.54 -0.66
C GLY A 223 11.26 9.36 -0.04
N ARG A 224 10.08 9.00 -0.54
CA ARG A 224 9.42 7.74 -0.19
C ARG A 224 10.18 6.58 -0.81
N ASP A 225 10.48 6.65 -2.10
CA ASP A 225 11.45 5.76 -2.73
C ASP A 225 12.87 6.27 -2.45
N LYS A 226 13.77 5.36 -2.09
CA LYS A 226 15.20 5.59 -1.86
C LYS A 226 16.04 4.50 -2.52
N SER A 227 15.46 3.78 -3.47
CA SER A 227 16.13 2.71 -4.19
C SER A 227 17.23 3.23 -5.10
N GLY A 228 17.01 4.40 -5.72
CA GLY A 228 17.85 4.91 -6.81
C GLY A 228 17.80 4.00 -8.03
N MET A 229 16.76 3.17 -8.16
CA MET A 229 16.62 2.17 -9.22
C MET A 229 15.71 2.65 -10.36
N GLN A 230 14.98 3.75 -10.20
CA GLN A 230 14.16 4.32 -11.26
C GLN A 230 15.04 4.93 -12.36
N THR A 231 15.39 4.13 -13.36
CA THR A 231 16.46 4.44 -14.33
C THR A 231 16.09 4.10 -15.76
N ILE A 232 14.93 3.45 -15.99
CA ILE A 232 14.46 3.08 -17.32
C ILE A 232 13.42 4.12 -17.73
N GLN A 233 13.84 5.09 -18.54
CA GLN A 233 13.03 6.26 -18.90
C GLN A 233 12.88 6.38 -20.42
N GLY A 234 11.63 6.48 -20.87
CA GLY A 234 11.22 6.78 -22.24
C GLY A 234 10.57 8.16 -22.31
N ASN A 235 10.87 8.91 -23.37
CA ASN A 235 10.36 10.26 -23.64
C ASN A 235 10.49 10.63 -25.13
N GLY A 236 10.47 9.62 -26.00
CA GLY A 236 10.62 9.82 -27.43
C GLY A 236 9.31 10.24 -28.08
N GLU A 237 9.34 10.74 -29.31
CA GLU A 237 8.12 11.18 -30.02
C GLU A 237 7.08 10.06 -30.22
N GLY A 238 7.47 8.79 -30.08
CA GLY A 238 6.65 7.62 -30.39
C GLY A 238 6.93 6.98 -31.75
N PHE A 239 6.23 5.88 -32.02
CA PHE A 239 6.35 5.08 -33.24
C PHE A 239 5.11 4.23 -33.51
N ASP A 240 4.90 3.87 -34.78
CA ASP A 240 3.92 2.86 -35.17
C ASP A 240 4.40 1.47 -34.80
N SER A 241 3.54 0.66 -34.18
CA SER A 241 3.83 -0.75 -33.94
C SER A 241 2.58 -1.63 -34.09
N PRO A 242 2.74 -2.84 -34.69
CA PRO A 242 1.62 -3.70 -35.05
C PRO A 242 1.11 -4.58 -33.90
N ASP A 243 1.79 -4.53 -32.76
CA ASP A 243 1.56 -5.47 -31.65
C ASP A 243 0.57 -4.92 -30.64
N THR A 244 -0.17 -5.80 -29.96
CA THR A 244 -0.82 -5.46 -28.69
C THR A 244 0.23 -5.55 -27.59
N TRP A 245 0.30 -4.54 -26.72
CA TRP A 245 1.13 -4.62 -25.52
C TRP A 245 0.30 -4.95 -24.29
N THR A 246 0.90 -5.73 -23.41
CA THR A 246 0.26 -6.25 -22.20
C THR A 246 1.17 -6.01 -21.00
N ILE A 247 0.62 -6.07 -19.80
CA ILE A 247 1.38 -6.15 -18.56
C ILE A 247 1.21 -7.51 -17.90
N ASP A 248 2.21 -7.93 -17.14
CA ASP A 248 2.18 -9.13 -16.32
C ASP A 248 2.09 -8.75 -14.84
N GLY A 249 0.94 -9.05 -14.23
CA GLY A 249 0.68 -8.85 -12.80
C GLY A 249 1.03 -10.04 -11.91
N GLY A 250 1.66 -11.09 -12.45
CA GLY A 250 2.15 -12.21 -11.65
C GLY A 250 2.01 -13.60 -12.25
N VAL A 251 1.97 -13.74 -13.57
CA VAL A 251 2.08 -15.01 -14.30
C VAL A 251 3.52 -15.53 -14.22
N ASN A 252 4.52 -14.68 -14.46
CA ASN A 252 5.94 -15.07 -14.44
C ASN A 252 6.66 -14.77 -13.11
N PHE A 253 5.97 -14.22 -12.12
CA PHE A 253 6.57 -13.85 -10.84
C PHE A 253 6.80 -15.08 -9.97
N ALA A 254 7.83 -15.04 -9.10
CA ALA A 254 7.97 -16.07 -8.07
C ALA A 254 6.74 -16.12 -7.14
N ASN A 255 6.12 -14.96 -6.88
CA ASN A 255 4.86 -14.82 -6.16
C ASN A 255 3.91 -13.94 -6.96
N SER A 256 2.80 -14.53 -7.42
CA SER A 256 1.78 -13.80 -8.18
C SER A 256 1.16 -12.65 -7.37
N LYS A 257 0.85 -11.53 -8.03
CA LYS A 257 0.20 -10.36 -7.43
C LYS A 257 -1.19 -10.11 -8.02
N LEU A 258 -1.74 -11.05 -8.79
CA LEU A 258 -3.08 -10.93 -9.40
C LEU A 258 -4.24 -10.82 -8.40
N ASN A 259 -4.03 -11.22 -7.14
CA ASN A 259 -5.00 -11.01 -6.05
C ASN A 259 -4.96 -9.58 -5.46
N HIS A 260 -4.06 -8.72 -5.93
CA HIS A 260 -3.95 -7.36 -5.42
C HIS A 260 -5.19 -6.52 -5.79
N PRO A 261 -5.62 -5.60 -4.91
CA PRO A 261 -6.76 -4.72 -5.17
C PRO A 261 -6.72 -3.94 -6.49
N ILE A 262 -5.54 -3.58 -7.02
CA ILE A 262 -5.45 -2.91 -8.33
C ILE A 262 -6.10 -3.69 -9.48
N TYR A 263 -6.24 -5.02 -9.34
CA TYR A 263 -6.87 -5.88 -10.34
C TYR A 263 -8.30 -6.31 -9.99
N SER A 264 -8.72 -6.14 -8.74
CA SER A 264 -9.88 -6.84 -8.19
C SER A 264 -10.80 -6.02 -7.30
N PHE A 265 -10.44 -4.77 -6.97
CA PHE A 265 -11.21 -3.94 -6.03
C PHE A 265 -12.65 -3.73 -6.51
N ASN A 266 -12.81 -3.39 -7.80
CA ASN A 266 -14.08 -3.38 -8.50
C ASN A 266 -14.12 -4.60 -9.45
N PRO A 267 -14.88 -5.65 -9.12
CA PRO A 267 -14.95 -6.85 -9.95
C PRO A 267 -15.45 -6.56 -11.37
N GLY A 268 -14.72 -7.06 -12.37
CA GLY A 268 -15.11 -6.96 -13.77
C GLY A 268 -14.60 -5.74 -14.53
N LEU A 269 -13.74 -4.90 -13.92
CA LEU A 269 -13.10 -3.78 -14.63
C LEU A 269 -11.81 -4.15 -15.38
N ILE A 270 -11.20 -5.29 -15.06
CA ILE A 270 -9.95 -5.75 -15.70
C ILE A 270 -10.22 -7.04 -16.45
N GLU A 271 -9.89 -7.03 -17.74
CA GLU A 271 -9.91 -8.18 -18.63
C GLU A 271 -8.51 -8.72 -18.90
N PHE A 272 -8.39 -10.04 -18.91
CA PHE A 272 -7.15 -10.76 -19.15
C PHE A 272 -7.19 -11.44 -20.52
N ASP A 273 -6.04 -11.50 -21.18
CA ASP A 273 -5.88 -12.28 -22.40
C ASP A 273 -5.82 -13.79 -22.11
N GLU A 274 -5.70 -14.60 -23.16
CA GLU A 274 -5.63 -16.06 -23.04
C GLU A 274 -4.41 -16.59 -22.26
N ASN A 275 -3.37 -15.76 -22.11
CA ASN A 275 -2.15 -16.08 -21.38
C ASN A 275 -2.19 -15.58 -19.92
N GLY A 276 -3.25 -14.87 -19.52
CA GLY A 276 -3.39 -14.27 -18.20
C GLY A 276 -2.65 -12.94 -18.04
N PHE A 277 -2.20 -12.32 -19.14
CA PHE A 277 -1.69 -10.95 -19.12
C PHE A 277 -2.85 -9.96 -19.28
N ILE A 278 -2.60 -8.69 -18.95
CA ILE A 278 -3.60 -7.62 -19.07
C ILE A 278 -3.20 -6.76 -20.27
N PRO A 279 -3.94 -6.81 -21.39
CA PRO A 279 -3.73 -5.88 -22.49
C PRO A 279 -3.94 -4.44 -22.06
N VAL A 280 -3.05 -3.54 -22.46
CA VAL A 280 -3.11 -2.12 -22.11
C VAL A 280 -3.13 -1.20 -23.31
N ILE A 281 -2.59 -1.62 -24.47
CA ILE A 281 -2.64 -0.83 -25.70
C ILE A 281 -2.63 -1.72 -26.94
N ASP A 282 -3.55 -1.45 -27.87
CA ASP A 282 -3.64 -2.12 -29.17
C ASP A 282 -2.64 -1.54 -30.18
N ALA A 283 -2.60 -2.15 -31.38
CA ALA A 283 -1.71 -1.74 -32.46
C ALA A 283 -2.02 -0.32 -32.96
N GLY A 284 -0.97 0.43 -33.32
CA GLY A 284 -1.09 1.81 -33.79
C GLY A 284 0.12 2.66 -33.41
N TYR A 285 -0.05 3.98 -33.50
CA TYR A 285 0.93 4.93 -32.97
C TYR A 285 0.86 4.96 -31.44
N ARG A 286 2.02 5.05 -30.80
CA ARG A 286 2.21 5.11 -29.35
C ARG A 286 3.57 5.69 -28.98
N GLU A 287 3.68 6.26 -27.80
CA GLU A 287 4.82 7.04 -27.34
C GLU A 287 5.84 6.20 -26.57
N ASP A 288 5.37 5.20 -25.81
CA ASP A 288 6.21 4.32 -24.97
C ASP A 288 7.02 5.10 -23.91
N HIS A 289 6.35 6.03 -23.22
CA HIS A 289 6.91 6.86 -22.16
C HIS A 289 7.08 6.11 -20.83
N ASN A 290 7.97 5.12 -20.84
CA ASN A 290 8.33 4.35 -19.66
C ASN A 290 8.95 5.22 -18.55
N ASN A 291 8.65 4.90 -17.30
CA ASN A 291 9.35 5.43 -16.13
C ASN A 291 9.50 4.35 -15.05
N LEU A 292 10.38 3.38 -15.31
CA LEU A 292 10.47 2.10 -14.60
C LEU A 292 11.74 1.98 -13.74
N TRP A 293 11.72 0.96 -12.88
CA TRP A 293 12.86 0.59 -12.05
C TRP A 293 13.69 -0.50 -12.70
N ASP A 294 15.01 -0.44 -12.59
CA ASP A 294 15.91 -1.57 -12.86
C ASP A 294 16.31 -2.25 -11.55
N ALA A 295 15.78 -3.45 -11.32
CA ALA A 295 16.03 -4.24 -10.13
C ALA A 295 17.36 -5.01 -10.20
N SER A 296 18.10 -4.98 -11.33
CA SER A 296 19.38 -5.68 -11.52
C SER A 296 20.42 -5.50 -10.39
N PRO A 297 20.46 -4.38 -9.63
CA PRO A 297 21.44 -4.23 -8.55
C PRO A 297 21.11 -4.97 -7.24
N LEU A 298 19.91 -5.55 -7.09
CA LEU A 298 19.43 -6.05 -5.79
C LEU A 298 20.08 -7.35 -5.31
N LEU A 299 20.37 -8.27 -6.22
CA LEU A 299 20.93 -9.58 -5.88
C LEU A 299 22.37 -9.72 -6.39
N ALA A 300 22.60 -10.58 -7.37
CA ALA A 300 23.86 -10.68 -8.09
C ALA A 300 23.72 -10.04 -9.48
N ALA A 301 24.84 -9.85 -10.18
CA ALA A 301 24.83 -9.18 -11.48
C ALA A 301 23.80 -9.81 -12.45
N GLY A 302 23.00 -8.96 -13.09
CA GLY A 302 21.94 -9.34 -14.02
C GLY A 302 20.58 -9.52 -13.35
N HIS A 303 19.58 -9.94 -14.12
CA HIS A 303 18.20 -10.13 -13.66
C HIS A 303 17.96 -11.58 -13.21
N GLN A 304 17.35 -11.75 -12.05
CA GLN A 304 17.20 -13.02 -11.33
C GLN A 304 15.88 -13.07 -10.57
N LEU A 305 15.29 -14.26 -10.46
CA LEU A 305 14.11 -14.48 -9.61
C LEU A 305 14.41 -14.18 -8.13
N GLY A 306 13.47 -13.57 -7.44
CA GLY A 306 13.59 -13.16 -6.03
C GLY A 306 13.96 -11.69 -5.83
N GLN A 307 14.30 -10.96 -6.89
CA GLN A 307 14.60 -9.53 -6.84
C GLN A 307 13.42 -8.71 -6.33
N PHE A 308 12.19 -9.05 -6.70
CA PHE A 308 11.02 -8.30 -6.25
C PHE A 308 10.76 -8.50 -4.75
N GLY A 309 11.02 -9.72 -4.25
CA GLY A 309 10.98 -9.98 -2.80
C GLY A 309 12.05 -9.19 -2.04
N GLU A 310 13.24 -9.03 -2.61
CA GLU A 310 14.30 -8.21 -2.00
C GLU A 310 13.98 -6.72 -2.05
N PHE A 311 13.38 -6.23 -3.14
CA PHE A 311 12.88 -4.86 -3.24
C PHE A 311 11.81 -4.57 -2.17
N GLU A 312 10.85 -5.49 -2.01
CA GLU A 312 9.81 -5.42 -0.98
C GLU A 312 10.44 -5.37 0.42
N ARG A 313 11.39 -6.26 0.71
CA ARG A 313 12.10 -6.32 2.00
C ARG A 313 12.88 -5.03 2.30
N LEU A 314 13.55 -4.45 1.31
CA LEU A 314 14.42 -3.29 1.50
C LEU A 314 13.64 -1.98 1.53
N TYR A 315 12.63 -1.81 0.68
CA TYR A 315 11.99 -0.53 0.42
C TYR A 315 10.51 -0.47 0.82
N ASN A 316 9.96 -1.60 1.29
CA ASN A 316 8.53 -1.78 1.52
C ASN A 316 7.70 -1.36 0.28
N GLY A 317 8.23 -1.71 -0.89
CA GLY A 317 7.60 -1.49 -2.18
C GLY A 317 7.20 -2.83 -2.77
N VAL A 318 5.90 -3.07 -2.94
CA VAL A 318 5.39 -4.30 -3.52
C VAL A 318 5.37 -4.12 -5.04
N VAL A 319 6.20 -4.87 -5.76
CA VAL A 319 6.14 -4.88 -7.23
C VAL A 319 4.85 -5.57 -7.65
N LEU A 320 3.98 -4.86 -8.37
CA LEU A 320 2.66 -5.32 -8.77
C LEU A 320 2.57 -5.75 -10.23
N ALA A 321 3.40 -5.19 -11.11
CA ALA A 321 3.44 -5.56 -12.52
C ALA A 321 4.79 -5.27 -13.18
N VAL A 322 5.02 -5.91 -14.32
CA VAL A 322 6.05 -5.61 -15.32
C VAL A 322 5.42 -5.63 -16.73
N TRP A 323 6.19 -5.32 -17.77
CA TRP A 323 5.76 -5.57 -19.15
C TRP A 323 5.47 -7.06 -19.40
N GLY A 324 4.42 -7.34 -20.16
CA GLY A 324 4.07 -8.69 -20.59
C GLY A 324 5.19 -9.34 -21.39
N GLY A 325 5.41 -10.64 -21.19
CA GLY A 325 6.50 -11.38 -21.83
C GLY A 325 7.88 -11.21 -21.18
N VAL A 326 8.02 -10.35 -20.17
CA VAL A 326 9.20 -10.34 -19.30
C VAL A 326 9.18 -11.62 -18.43
N ALA A 327 10.18 -12.48 -18.62
CA ALA A 327 10.25 -13.80 -17.99
C ALA A 327 11.10 -13.83 -16.71
N ASP A 328 11.68 -12.70 -16.33
CA ASP A 328 12.50 -12.53 -15.12
C ASP A 328 11.95 -11.39 -14.25
N GLU A 329 12.58 -11.16 -13.10
CA GLU A 329 12.20 -10.08 -12.18
C GLU A 329 13.07 -8.83 -12.41
N CYS A 330 13.16 -8.36 -13.67
CA CYS A 330 14.04 -7.26 -14.05
C CYS A 330 13.51 -5.87 -13.69
N CYS A 331 12.31 -5.55 -14.15
CA CYS A 331 11.97 -4.17 -14.47
C CYS A 331 10.58 -3.80 -13.94
N PRO A 332 10.45 -3.53 -12.63
CA PRO A 332 9.17 -3.15 -12.03
C PRO A 332 8.49 -2.02 -12.82
N GLY A 333 7.28 -2.32 -13.28
CA GLY A 333 6.38 -1.45 -14.03
C GLY A 333 5.43 -0.67 -13.15
N ILE A 334 4.90 -1.38 -12.15
CA ILE A 334 3.91 -0.88 -11.20
C ILE A 334 4.35 -1.29 -9.80
N ILE A 335 4.37 -0.35 -8.86
CA ILE A 335 4.80 -0.56 -7.47
C ILE A 335 3.79 0.06 -6.50
N GLU A 336 3.41 -0.66 -5.45
CA GLU A 336 2.80 -0.08 -4.25
C GLU A 336 3.89 0.16 -3.18
N PHE A 337 4.22 1.41 -2.94
CA PHE A 337 5.04 1.82 -1.81
C PHE A 337 4.17 1.92 -0.55
N GLN A 338 4.14 0.82 0.21
CA GLN A 338 3.40 0.70 1.47
C GLN A 338 4.00 1.58 2.59
N PRO A 339 3.31 1.79 3.72
CA PRO A 339 3.83 2.60 4.82
C PRO A 339 5.22 2.12 5.28
N LYS A 340 6.18 3.04 5.37
CA LYS A 340 7.54 2.78 5.87
C LYS A 340 8.09 4.02 6.56
N SER A 341 8.38 3.90 7.86
CA SER A 341 8.86 5.02 8.69
C SER A 341 9.95 5.86 8.00
N PRO A 342 9.81 7.20 7.94
CA PRO A 342 8.78 8.00 8.61
C PRO A 342 7.44 8.13 7.85
N TYR A 343 7.28 7.51 6.67
CA TYR A 343 6.07 7.61 5.86
C TYR A 343 4.98 6.67 6.35
N SER A 344 3.88 7.21 6.84
CA SER A 344 2.67 6.44 7.16
C SER A 344 1.74 6.28 5.95
N GLY A 345 1.93 7.06 4.89
CA GLY A 345 1.14 7.03 3.67
C GLY A 345 1.51 5.90 2.71
N THR A 346 0.65 5.71 1.71
CA THR A 346 0.79 4.70 0.66
C THR A 346 0.78 5.35 -0.71
N ILE A 347 1.69 4.92 -1.59
CA ILE A 347 1.76 5.40 -2.98
C ILE A 347 1.64 4.22 -3.92
N ILE A 348 0.75 4.28 -4.91
CA ILE A 348 0.78 3.39 -6.07
C ILE A 348 1.39 4.16 -7.24
N ALA A 349 2.41 3.60 -7.87
CA ALA A 349 3.12 4.19 -8.99
C ALA A 349 2.98 3.29 -10.23
N ILE A 350 2.45 3.84 -11.32
CA ILE A 350 2.18 3.16 -12.60
C ILE A 350 3.04 3.82 -13.69
N GLY A 351 4.18 3.22 -14.03
CA GLY A 351 5.17 3.81 -14.94
C GLY A 351 5.28 3.14 -16.31
N ILE A 352 4.46 2.12 -16.59
CA ILE A 352 4.50 1.38 -17.86
C ILE A 352 4.09 2.30 -19.02
N GLY A 353 4.97 2.43 -20.02
CA GLY A 353 4.77 3.32 -21.16
C GLY A 353 3.60 2.97 -22.09
N GLY A 354 2.99 1.80 -21.95
CA GLY A 354 1.77 1.40 -22.69
C GLY A 354 0.48 1.79 -21.98
N ILE A 355 0.55 2.47 -20.85
CA ILE A 355 -0.60 2.99 -20.11
C ILE A 355 -0.72 4.50 -20.43
N GLU A 356 -1.14 4.74 -21.68
CA GLU A 356 -1.38 6.05 -22.28
C GLU A 356 -2.90 6.37 -22.20
N TRP A 357 -3.24 7.62 -21.92
CA TRP A 357 -4.63 8.10 -21.76
C TRP A 357 -5.24 8.61 -23.06
N ASN A 358 -4.44 9.19 -23.95
CA ASN A 358 -4.84 9.68 -25.25
C ASN A 358 -3.97 9.07 -26.35
N MET A 359 -4.55 8.86 -27.54
CA MET A 359 -3.82 8.31 -28.69
C MET A 359 -3.57 9.42 -29.70
N ASN A 360 -2.31 9.72 -30.02
CA ASN A 360 -1.97 10.86 -30.89
C ASN A 360 -2.43 10.67 -32.35
N ASP A 361 -2.73 9.44 -32.77
CA ASP A 361 -3.31 9.12 -34.08
C ASP A 361 -4.85 9.24 -34.13
N GLY A 362 -5.47 9.61 -33.00
CA GLY A 362 -6.92 9.85 -32.87
C GLY A 362 -7.76 8.57 -32.78
N ARG A 363 -7.15 7.40 -32.63
CA ARG A 363 -7.88 6.15 -32.39
C ARG A 363 -8.41 6.09 -30.96
N THR A 364 -9.36 5.19 -30.74
CA THR A 364 -9.72 4.76 -29.39
C THR A 364 -8.96 3.49 -29.09
N ASN A 365 -8.18 3.48 -28.00
CA ASN A 365 -7.51 2.29 -27.52
C ASN A 365 -8.55 1.20 -27.19
N GLU A 366 -8.43 0.02 -27.78
CA GLU A 366 -9.34 -1.11 -27.53
C GLU A 366 -9.33 -1.54 -26.05
N TYR A 367 -8.21 -1.33 -25.37
CA TYR A 367 -7.99 -1.73 -23.97
C TYR A 367 -8.04 -0.55 -23.00
N ARG A 368 -8.63 0.57 -23.40
CA ARG A 368 -8.84 1.74 -22.53
C ARG A 368 -9.51 1.37 -21.20
N ASP A 369 -10.50 0.47 -21.23
CA ASP A 369 -11.22 0.04 -20.03
C ASP A 369 -10.29 -0.63 -18.99
N ASN A 370 -9.24 -1.34 -19.43
CA ASN A 370 -8.25 -1.92 -18.51
C ASN A 370 -7.40 -0.85 -17.83
N ILE A 371 -7.03 0.21 -18.56
CA ILE A 371 -6.30 1.36 -18.00
C ILE A 371 -7.18 2.05 -16.95
N GLU A 372 -8.38 2.46 -17.35
CA GLU A 372 -9.33 3.14 -16.47
C GLU A 372 -9.70 2.28 -15.26
N GLY A 373 -9.93 0.98 -15.48
CA GLY A 373 -10.22 0.01 -14.43
C GLY A 373 -9.11 -0.10 -13.39
N MET A 374 -7.85 -0.06 -13.83
CA MET A 374 -6.69 -0.16 -12.93
C MET A 374 -6.50 1.12 -12.11
N TYR A 375 -6.67 2.29 -12.73
CA TYR A 375 -6.65 3.56 -12.01
C TYR A 375 -7.83 3.65 -11.03
N LYS A 376 -9.03 3.23 -11.46
CA LYS A 376 -10.22 3.21 -10.59
C LYS A 376 -10.02 2.31 -9.38
N ASN A 377 -9.58 1.07 -9.61
CA ASN A 377 -9.25 0.14 -8.54
C ASN A 377 -8.20 0.70 -7.59
N SER A 378 -7.17 1.38 -8.13
CA SER A 378 -6.10 1.98 -7.32
C SER A 378 -6.62 3.13 -6.44
N ILE A 379 -7.40 4.06 -7.01
CA ILE A 379 -7.98 5.20 -6.27
C ILE A 379 -8.95 4.70 -5.20
N ASP A 380 -9.86 3.80 -5.56
CA ASP A 380 -10.86 3.29 -4.62
C ASP A 380 -10.21 2.48 -3.50
N TYR A 381 -9.22 1.63 -3.82
CA TYR A 381 -8.44 0.90 -2.82
C TYR A 381 -7.70 1.82 -1.87
N LEU A 382 -6.93 2.79 -2.40
CA LEU A 382 -6.22 3.78 -1.59
C LEU A 382 -7.20 4.53 -0.67
N SER A 383 -8.40 4.84 -1.17
CA SER A 383 -9.43 5.55 -0.40
C SER A 383 -9.94 4.79 0.84
N THR A 384 -9.65 3.49 0.95
CA THR A 384 -10.01 2.64 2.11
C THR A 384 -8.90 2.46 3.15
N LEU A 385 -7.66 2.86 2.85
CA LEU A 385 -6.50 2.64 3.72
C LEU A 385 -6.43 3.60 4.91
#